data_AF-A0A7S2DCX3-F1
#
_entry.id   AF-A0A7S2DCX3-F1
#
_cell.length_a   1.000
_cell.length_b   1.000
_cell.length_c   1.000
_cell.angle_alpha   90.00
_cell.angle_beta   90.00
_cell.angle_gamma   90.00
#
_symmetry.space_group_name_H-M   'P 1'
#
loop_
_entity.id
_entity.type
_entity.pdbx_description
1 polymer ?
#
loop_
_entity_poly.entity_id
_entity_poly.type
_entity_poly.pdbx_seq_one_letter_code
_entity_poly.pdbx_strand_id
1 'polypeptide(L)'
;AAAAEMQELSVSELCSQLTALCKDAPTREAATSKRLLEILSRLLGDQRQSREVLVHACSAIRNICCGDDAGLAQRRRMAVEAGALEASVQAMQSSMDADLQWHCCKTLRRLCSGNPTTAYSHRERAVQAGALPALVA
;
A
#
# COMPACT_ATOMS: atom_id res chain seq x y z
N ALA A 1 12.71 -6.21 -40.95
CA ALA A 1 13.44 -6.21 -39.66
C ALA A 1 12.52 -5.59 -38.63
N ALA A 2 11.74 -6.44 -37.94
CA ALA A 2 10.81 -6.02 -36.90
C ALA A 2 11.60 -5.94 -35.59
N ALA A 3 12.16 -4.77 -35.30
CA ALA A 3 12.59 -4.45 -33.95
C ALA A 3 11.32 -4.09 -33.18
N ALA A 4 10.90 -5.00 -32.31
CA ALA A 4 9.86 -4.73 -31.33
C ALA A 4 10.28 -3.50 -30.53
N GLU A 5 9.54 -2.40 -30.68
CA GLU A 5 9.56 -1.30 -29.72
C GLU A 5 9.04 -1.88 -28.39
N MET A 6 9.96 -2.39 -27.57
CA MET A 6 9.72 -2.59 -26.15
C MET A 6 9.58 -1.21 -25.53
N GLN A 7 8.35 -0.70 -25.56
CA GLN A 7 7.98 0.55 -24.91
C GLN A 7 8.26 0.39 -23.41
N GLU A 8 9.31 1.07 -22.91
CA GLU A 8 9.58 1.14 -21.47
C GLU A 8 8.38 1.85 -20.82
N LEU A 9 7.51 1.06 -20.18
CA LEU A 9 6.39 1.58 -19.41
C LEU A 9 6.95 2.49 -18.30
N SER A 10 6.35 3.67 -18.14
CA SER A 10 6.70 4.54 -17.02
C SER A 10 6.40 3.84 -15.70
N VAL A 11 7.10 4.26 -14.63
CA VAL A 11 6.84 3.75 -13.27
C VAL A 11 5.36 3.93 -12.88
N SER A 12 4.71 5.00 -13.35
CA SER A 12 3.29 5.23 -13.10
C SER A 12 2.39 4.20 -13.79
N GLU A 13 2.63 3.92 -15.07
CA GLU A 13 1.86 2.92 -15.83
C GLU A 13 2.03 1.52 -15.25
N LEU A 14 3.26 1.16 -14.84
CA LEU A 14 3.52 -0.09 -14.12
C LEU A 14 2.75 -0.14 -12.79
N CYS A 15 2.73 0.95 -12.01
CA CYS A 15 1.99 1.02 -10.75
C CYS A 15 0.48 0.94 -10.96
N SER A 16 -0.04 1.53 -12.03
CA SER A 16 -1.46 1.48 -12.41
C SER A 16 -1.88 0.06 -12.81
N GLN A 17 -1.10 -0.60 -13.68
CA GLN A 17 -1.32 -1.99 -14.07
C GLN A 17 -1.23 -2.92 -12.85
N LEU A 18 -0.23 -2.73 -11.99
CA LEU A 18 -0.09 -3.50 -10.76
C LEU A 18 -1.29 -3.31 -9.83
N THR A 19 -1.79 -2.08 -9.69
CA THR A 19 -3.00 -1.77 -8.89
C THR A 19 -4.23 -2.52 -9.40
N ALA A 20 -4.37 -2.62 -10.73
CA ALA A 20 -5.46 -3.37 -11.37
C ALA A 20 -5.35 -4.87 -11.06
N LEU A 21 -4.16 -5.45 -11.24
CA LEU A 21 -3.89 -6.87 -10.97
C LEU A 21 -4.06 -7.24 -9.49
N CYS A 22 -3.81 -6.31 -8.57
CA CYS A 22 -4.00 -6.50 -7.13
C CYS A 22 -5.47 -6.71 -6.72
N LYS A 23 -6.43 -6.58 -7.66
CA LYS A 23 -7.84 -6.89 -7.42
C LYS A 23 -8.12 -8.40 -7.55
N ASP A 24 -7.33 -9.12 -8.33
CA ASP A 24 -7.59 -10.51 -8.72
C ASP A 24 -7.16 -11.53 -7.65
N ALA A 25 -7.69 -12.75 -7.73
CA ALA A 25 -7.34 -13.83 -6.79
C ALA A 25 -5.85 -14.26 -6.81
N PRO A 26 -5.15 -14.33 -7.97
CA PRO A 26 -3.76 -14.82 -8.02
C PRO A 26 -2.77 -13.90 -7.28
N THR A 27 -3.00 -12.59 -7.26
CA THR A 27 -2.14 -11.65 -6.52
C THR A 27 -2.30 -11.76 -5.01
N ARG A 28 -3.36 -12.45 -4.54
CA ARG A 28 -3.62 -12.74 -3.12
C ARG A 28 -2.91 -14.00 -2.62
N GLU A 29 -2.18 -14.71 -3.49
CA GLU A 29 -1.25 -15.75 -3.04
C GLU A 29 -0.18 -15.15 -2.12
N ALA A 30 0.15 -15.84 -1.03
CA ALA A 30 0.96 -15.30 0.05
C ALA A 30 2.37 -14.85 -0.41
N ALA A 31 3.04 -15.63 -1.27
CA ALA A 31 4.37 -15.30 -1.77
C ALA A 31 4.37 -14.05 -2.68
N THR A 32 3.41 -13.99 -3.60
CA THR A 32 3.20 -12.85 -4.50
C THR A 32 2.84 -11.60 -3.69
N SER A 33 1.89 -11.71 -2.76
CA SER A 33 1.50 -10.62 -1.86
C SER A 33 2.69 -10.08 -1.09
N LYS A 34 3.54 -10.93 -0.48
CA LYS A 34 4.69 -10.46 0.29
C LYS A 34 5.63 -9.59 -0.54
N ARG A 35 6.06 -10.09 -1.70
CA ARG A 35 7.00 -9.37 -2.57
C ARG A 35 6.41 -8.05 -3.09
N LEU A 36 5.13 -8.06 -3.46
CA LEU A 36 4.45 -6.84 -3.88
C LEU A 36 4.37 -5.82 -2.75
N LEU A 37 4.01 -6.24 -1.53
CA LEU A 37 3.90 -5.35 -0.37
C LEU A 37 5.25 -4.69 -0.02
N GLU A 38 6.36 -5.43 -0.12
CA GLU A 38 7.71 -4.86 0.07
C GLU A 38 8.04 -3.79 -0.97
N ILE A 39 7.76 -4.04 -2.25
CA ILE A 39 8.00 -3.07 -3.33
C ILE A 39 7.11 -1.83 -3.15
N LEU A 40 5.81 -2.04 -2.93
CA LEU A 40 4.84 -0.96 -2.80
C LEU A 40 5.12 -0.08 -1.58
N SER A 41 5.52 -0.67 -0.45
CA SER A 41 5.85 0.09 0.76
C SER A 41 7.11 0.94 0.56
N ARG A 42 8.10 0.44 -0.18
CA ARG A 42 9.30 1.22 -0.55
C ARG A 42 8.96 2.38 -1.47
N LEU A 43 8.12 2.15 -2.48
CA LEU A 43 7.65 3.22 -3.36
C LEU A 43 6.91 4.30 -2.58
N LEU A 44 6.03 3.89 -1.65
CA LEU A 44 5.24 4.81 -0.85
C LEU A 44 6.09 5.62 0.15
N GLY A 45 7.18 5.04 0.67
CA GLY A 45 8.13 5.72 1.56
C GLY A 45 9.15 6.62 0.84
N ASP A 46 9.24 6.57 -0.48
CA ASP A 46 10.19 7.37 -1.26
C ASP A 46 9.58 8.74 -1.63
N GLN A 47 10.12 9.78 -1.02
CA GLN A 47 9.69 11.18 -1.20
C GLN A 47 9.93 11.73 -2.61
N ARG A 48 10.69 11.02 -3.45
CA ARG A 48 10.96 11.42 -4.84
C ARG A 48 9.88 10.96 -5.81
N GLN A 49 8.97 10.09 -5.37
CA GLN A 49 7.93 9.55 -6.23
C GLN A 49 6.87 10.60 -6.57
N SER A 50 6.31 10.50 -7.76
CA SER A 50 5.18 11.34 -8.14
C SER A 50 3.95 11.01 -7.30
N ARG A 51 3.07 12.00 -7.13
CA ARG A 51 1.76 11.83 -6.50
C ARG A 51 1.01 10.59 -7.03
N GLU A 52 1.02 10.41 -8.34
CA GLU A 52 0.31 9.32 -9.02
C GLU A 52 0.85 7.95 -8.60
N VAL A 53 2.18 7.81 -8.52
CA VAL A 53 2.84 6.59 -8.02
C VAL A 53 2.46 6.32 -6.57
N LEU A 54 2.45 7.34 -5.70
CA LEU A 54 2.06 7.19 -4.29
C LEU A 54 0.59 6.75 -4.15
N VAL A 55 -0.32 7.35 -4.92
CA VAL A 55 -1.75 6.98 -4.94
C VAL A 55 -1.93 5.53 -5.40
N HIS A 56 -1.25 5.14 -6.48
CA HIS A 56 -1.28 3.76 -6.97
C HIS A 56 -0.71 2.78 -5.95
N ALA A 57 0.44 3.10 -5.33
CA ALA A 57 1.06 2.26 -4.33
C ALA A 57 0.11 2.01 -3.13
N CYS A 58 -0.49 3.08 -2.60
CA CYS A 58 -1.50 2.98 -1.54
C CYS A 58 -2.72 2.15 -1.96
N SER A 59 -3.25 2.40 -3.17
CA SER A 59 -4.40 1.67 -3.70
C SER A 59 -4.12 0.18 -3.86
N ALA A 60 -2.92 -0.18 -4.34
CA ALA A 60 -2.50 -1.57 -4.51
C ALA A 60 -2.35 -2.28 -3.15
N ILE A 61 -1.68 -1.67 -2.17
CA ILE A 61 -1.57 -2.22 -0.80
C ILE A 61 -2.96 -2.47 -0.21
N ARG A 62 -3.87 -1.49 -0.35
CA ARG A 62 -5.26 -1.64 0.11
C ARG A 62 -5.96 -2.82 -0.56
N ASN A 63 -5.80 -2.99 -1.88
CA ASN A 63 -6.44 -4.07 -2.63
C ASN A 63 -5.89 -5.44 -2.19
N ILE A 64 -4.57 -5.59 -2.06
CA ILE A 64 -3.92 -6.80 -1.52
C ILE A 64 -4.44 -7.11 -0.11
N CYS A 65 -4.67 -6.09 0.73
CA CYS A 65 -5.12 -6.26 2.11
C CYS A 65 -6.66 -6.31 2.28
N CYS A 66 -7.40 -6.49 1.18
CA CYS A 66 -8.86 -6.56 1.14
C CYS A 66 -9.34 -7.98 0.78
N GLY A 67 -10.63 -8.24 1.05
CA GLY A 67 -11.28 -9.54 0.91
C GLY A 67 -11.77 -10.07 2.25
N ASP A 68 -12.29 -11.29 2.20
CA ASP A 68 -12.83 -12.09 3.31
C ASP A 68 -12.28 -13.53 3.31
N ASP A 69 -11.30 -13.83 2.46
CA ASP A 69 -10.65 -15.14 2.40
C ASP A 69 -9.69 -15.38 3.59
N ALA A 70 -9.37 -16.66 3.83
CA ALA A 70 -8.52 -17.11 4.92
C ALA A 70 -7.10 -16.49 4.91
N GLY A 71 -6.61 -16.05 3.74
CA GLY A 71 -5.30 -15.42 3.58
C GLY A 71 -5.26 -13.95 3.99
N LEU A 72 -6.40 -13.31 4.25
CA LEU A 72 -6.51 -11.88 4.54
C LEU A 72 -5.67 -11.44 5.75
N ALA A 73 -5.77 -12.19 6.85
CA ALA A 73 -5.05 -11.86 8.08
C ALA A 73 -3.53 -11.91 7.85
N GLN A 74 -3.06 -12.89 7.08
CA GLN A 74 -1.65 -13.01 6.74
C GLN A 74 -1.18 -11.86 5.85
N ARG A 75 -1.94 -11.50 4.81
CA ARG A 75 -1.61 -10.38 3.92
C ARG A 75 -1.50 -9.05 4.66
N ARG A 76 -2.38 -8.80 5.64
CA ARG A 76 -2.28 -7.59 6.49
C ARG A 76 -1.04 -7.60 7.37
N ARG A 77 -0.68 -8.74 7.96
CA ARG A 77 0.58 -8.86 8.73
C ARG A 77 1.80 -8.58 7.85
N MET A 78 1.84 -9.19 6.66
CA MET A 78 2.93 -8.96 5.69
C MET A 78 3.04 -7.50 5.29
N ALA A 79 1.92 -6.79 5.11
CA ALA A 79 1.94 -5.37 4.75
C ALA A 79 2.54 -4.51 5.88
N VAL A 80 2.19 -4.82 7.13
CA VAL A 80 2.74 -4.15 8.31
C VAL A 80 4.23 -4.48 8.51
N GLU A 81 4.63 -5.73 8.30
CA GLU A 81 6.03 -6.16 8.29
C GLU A 81 6.84 -5.47 7.18
N ALA A 82 6.23 -5.23 6.01
CA ALA A 82 6.83 -4.50 4.90
C ALA A 82 6.94 -2.98 5.13
N GLY A 83 6.40 -2.45 6.23
CA GLY A 83 6.45 -1.02 6.56
C GLY A 83 5.33 -0.17 5.93
N ALA A 84 4.23 -0.80 5.48
CA ALA A 84 3.16 -0.08 4.80
C ALA A 84 2.47 0.97 5.69
N LEU A 85 2.46 0.79 7.02
CA LEU A 85 1.89 1.76 7.95
C LEU A 85 2.74 3.04 7.97
N GLU A 86 4.03 2.87 8.25
CA GLU A 86 5.01 3.94 8.32
C GLU A 86 5.08 4.70 6.99
N ALA A 87 5.15 3.97 5.88
CA ALA A 87 5.15 4.57 4.55
C ALA A 87 3.86 5.35 4.25
N SER A 88 2.68 4.84 4.64
CA SER A 88 1.41 5.55 4.43
C SER A 88 1.36 6.85 5.23
N VAL A 89 1.81 6.83 6.49
CA VAL A 89 1.85 8.03 7.33
C VAL A 89 2.83 9.06 6.76
N GLN A 90 4.02 8.62 6.34
CA GLN A 90 5.01 9.49 5.73
C GLN A 90 4.50 10.13 4.43
N ALA A 91 3.81 9.37 3.58
CA ALA A 91 3.19 9.89 2.37
C ALA A 91 2.07 10.91 2.65
N MET A 92 1.32 10.73 3.75
CA MET A 92 0.35 11.73 4.20
C MET A 92 1.03 13.00 4.71
N GLN A 93 2.14 12.89 5.41
CA GLN A 93 2.87 14.04 5.95
C GLN A 93 3.57 14.84 4.85
N SER A 94 3.97 14.19 3.76
CA SER A 94 4.68 14.83 2.66
C SER A 94 3.80 15.59 1.68
N SER A 95 2.49 15.36 1.70
CA SER A 95 1.57 15.97 0.75
C SER A 95 0.15 16.11 1.31
N MET A 96 -0.42 17.30 1.20
CA MET A 96 -1.82 17.60 1.57
C MET A 96 -2.82 17.27 0.46
N ASP A 97 -2.41 16.45 -0.50
CA ASP A 97 -3.28 16.07 -1.62
C ASP A 97 -4.46 15.22 -1.18
N ALA A 98 -5.68 15.66 -1.50
CA ALA A 98 -6.90 15.01 -1.04
C ALA A 98 -7.04 13.54 -1.47
N ASP A 99 -6.64 13.20 -2.70
CA ASP A 99 -6.74 11.82 -3.19
C ASP A 99 -5.72 10.93 -2.47
N LEU A 100 -4.47 11.39 -2.33
CA LEU A 100 -3.45 10.65 -1.59
C LEU A 100 -3.87 10.44 -0.13
N GLN A 101 -4.37 11.48 0.54
CA GLN A 101 -4.90 11.39 1.91
C GLN A 101 -6.02 10.36 2.01
N TRP A 102 -6.99 10.40 1.09
CA TRP A 102 -8.09 9.44 1.05
C TRP A 102 -7.58 8.00 0.91
N HIS A 103 -6.65 7.77 -0.02
CA HIS A 103 -6.08 6.46 -0.27
C HIS A 103 -5.27 5.95 0.94
N CYS A 104 -4.39 6.78 1.52
CA CYS A 104 -3.62 6.44 2.72
C CYS A 104 -4.53 6.14 3.91
N CYS A 105 -5.55 6.96 4.17
CA CYS A 105 -6.52 6.74 5.26
C CYS A 105 -7.26 5.40 5.10
N LYS A 106 -7.70 5.07 3.88
CA LYS A 106 -8.34 3.78 3.60
C LYS A 106 -7.40 2.61 3.81
N THR A 107 -6.13 2.76 3.45
CA THR A 107 -5.07 1.75 3.68
C THR A 107 -4.82 1.56 5.17
N LEU A 108 -4.57 2.64 5.93
CA LEU A 108 -4.39 2.60 7.38
C LEU A 108 -5.57 1.93 8.09
N ARG A 109 -6.80 2.34 7.75
CA ARG A 109 -8.02 1.71 8.29
C ARG A 109 -8.03 0.21 8.03
N ARG A 110 -7.64 -0.24 6.83
CA ARG A 110 -7.65 -1.66 6.47
C ARG A 110 -6.59 -2.44 7.25
N LEU A 111 -5.39 -1.89 7.39
CA LEU A 111 -4.29 -2.53 8.11
C LEU A 111 -4.58 -2.60 9.62
N CYS A 112 -5.18 -1.57 10.20
CA CYS A 112 -5.52 -1.48 11.62
C CYS A 112 -6.84 -2.19 12.01
N SER A 113 -7.54 -2.79 11.05
CA SER A 113 -8.77 -3.54 11.28
C SER A 113 -8.53 -5.05 11.37
N GLY A 114 -9.44 -5.79 11.99
CA GLY A 114 -9.42 -7.26 12.05
C GLY A 114 -9.46 -7.77 13.48
N ASN A 115 -8.84 -8.94 13.71
CA ASN A 115 -8.74 -9.54 15.04
C ASN A 115 -8.17 -8.51 16.05
N PRO A 116 -8.78 -8.34 17.24
CA PRO A 116 -8.37 -7.32 18.21
C PRO A 116 -6.89 -7.35 18.58
N THR A 117 -6.28 -8.54 18.70
CA THR A 117 -4.87 -8.69 19.09
C THR A 117 -3.93 -8.14 18.03
N THR A 118 -4.12 -8.53 16.75
CA THR A 118 -3.27 -8.02 15.66
C THR A 118 -3.60 -6.56 15.34
N ALA A 119 -4.88 -6.19 15.38
CA ALA A 119 -5.33 -4.83 15.16
C ALA A 119 -4.76 -3.85 16.20
N TYR A 120 -4.63 -4.26 17.45
CA TYR A 120 -4.04 -3.43 18.51
C TYR A 120 -2.56 -3.14 18.21
N SER A 121 -1.76 -4.18 17.94
CA SER A 121 -0.34 -4.01 17.60
C SER A 121 -0.14 -3.14 16.34
N HIS A 122 -0.98 -3.31 15.32
CA HIS A 122 -0.92 -2.48 14.12
C HIS A 122 -1.25 -1.01 14.42
N ARG A 123 -2.25 -0.75 15.28
CA ARG A 123 -2.60 0.62 15.71
C ARG A 123 -1.47 1.25 16.51
N GLU A 124 -0.85 0.51 17.42
CA GLU A 124 0.29 0.99 18.20
C GLU A 124 1.44 1.42 17.28
N ARG A 125 1.79 0.58 16.29
CA ARG A 125 2.80 0.95 15.28
C ARG A 125 2.38 2.18 14.47
N ALA A 126 1.12 2.27 14.03
CA ALA A 126 0.63 3.44 13.31
C ALA A 126 0.72 4.72 14.16
N VAL A 127 0.39 4.65 15.45
CA VAL A 127 0.53 5.77 16.39
C VAL A 127 1.99 6.17 16.55
N GLN A 128 2.90 5.20 16.74
CA GLN A 128 4.35 5.44 16.82
C GLN A 128 4.91 6.08 15.54
N ALA A 129 4.34 5.73 14.37
CA ALA A 129 4.70 6.33 13.09
C ALA A 129 4.17 7.78 12.92
N GLY A 130 3.32 8.26 13.84
CA GLY A 130 2.73 9.60 13.75
C GLY A 130 1.41 9.67 12.98
N ALA A 131 0.64 8.58 12.92
CA ALA A 131 -0.64 8.57 12.20
C ALA A 131 -1.66 9.57 12.76
N LEU A 132 -1.69 9.77 14.09
CA LEU A 132 -2.65 10.69 14.71
C LEU A 132 -2.49 12.14 14.25
N PRO A 133 -1.30 12.77 14.35
CA PRO A 133 -1.12 14.12 13.81
C PRO A 133 -1.32 14.17 12.30
N ALA A 134 -0.95 13.12 11.54
CA ALA A 134 -1.15 13.09 10.09
C ALA A 134 -2.64 13.02 9.68
N LEU A 135 -3.53 12.46 10.51
CA LEU A 135 -4.96 12.33 10.22
C LEU A 135 -5.77 13.60 10.55
N VAL A 136 -5.24 14.47 11.38
CA VAL A 136 -5.93 15.67 11.90
C VAL A 136 -5.44 16.96 11.23
N ALA A 137 -4.30 16.90 10.53
CA ALA A 137 -3.75 17.99 9.73
C ALA A 137 -4.58 18.25 8.47
#